data_AF-A0A924H1E0-F1
#
_entry.id   AF-A0A924H1E0-F1
#
_cell.length_a   1.000
_cell.length_b   1.000
_cell.length_c   1.000
_cell.angle_alpha   90.00
_cell.angle_beta   90.00
_cell.angle_gamma   90.00
#
_symmetry.space_group_name_H-M   'P 1'
#
loop_
_entity.id
_entity.type
_entity.pdbx_description
1 polymer ?
#
loop_
_entity_poly.entity_id
_entity_poly.type
_entity_poly.pdbx_seq_one_letter_code
_entity_poly.pdbx_strand_id
1 'polypeptide(L)'
;MNTIPDEAGVATGRRRRRIHSDEFKAQVVAACKPAGVSIAAVAMAHGINANLARRWVVAAEQRSGAQSAAVTSGVASTSFVPLTLAPSVLAPADIRIELRRGATIINVSWPCAGASECATWLRELLR
;
A
#
# COMPACT_ATOMS: atom_id res chain seq x y z
N MET A 1 -11.73 47.59 -16.08
CA MET A 1 -10.85 48.40 -15.21
C MET A 1 -10.64 47.63 -13.91
N ASN A 2 -9.47 47.04 -13.69
CA ASN A 2 -8.84 46.97 -12.37
C ASN A 2 -7.37 46.56 -12.54
N THR A 3 -6.55 47.34 -11.87
CA THR A 3 -5.15 47.63 -12.10
C THR A 3 -4.25 46.54 -11.55
N ILE A 4 -3.28 46.08 -12.34
CA ILE A 4 -2.07 45.41 -11.87
C ILE A 4 -0.99 46.49 -11.77
N PRO A 5 -0.21 46.51 -10.69
CA PRO A 5 1.22 46.72 -10.87
C PRO A 5 2.00 45.48 -10.40
N ASP A 6 2.90 45.13 -11.29
CA ASP A 6 4.08 44.29 -11.12
C ASP A 6 4.98 44.85 -10.02
N GLU A 7 5.63 44.00 -9.22
CA GLU A 7 6.98 44.23 -8.67
C GLU A 7 7.53 42.93 -8.06
N ALA A 8 8.52 42.43 -8.78
CA ALA A 8 9.68 41.61 -8.42
C ALA A 8 9.97 41.23 -6.95
N GLY A 9 10.61 40.07 -6.79
CA GLY A 9 11.73 39.96 -5.83
C GLY A 9 11.72 38.76 -4.89
N VAL A 10 12.39 37.69 -5.33
CA VAL A 10 13.31 36.81 -4.57
C VAL A 10 13.09 36.68 -3.04
N ALA A 11 12.77 35.46 -2.60
CA ALA A 11 13.39 34.90 -1.40
C ALA A 11 13.30 33.36 -1.42
N THR A 12 14.43 32.70 -1.67
CA THR A 12 14.69 31.30 -1.29
C THR A 12 14.71 31.19 0.25
N GLY A 13 13.53 31.34 0.85
CA GLY A 13 13.32 31.22 2.28
C GLY A 13 13.31 29.76 2.69
N ARG A 14 14.35 29.34 3.41
CA ARG A 14 14.46 28.13 4.24
C ARG A 14 13.06 27.60 4.58
N ARG A 15 12.62 26.51 3.92
CA ARG A 15 11.23 26.02 3.91
C ARG A 15 10.70 25.88 5.33
N ARG A 16 10.08 26.96 5.84
CA ARG A 16 9.57 27.05 7.20
C ARG A 16 8.51 25.98 7.31
N ARG A 17 8.78 24.95 8.12
CA ARG A 17 7.84 23.85 8.35
C ARG A 17 6.51 24.50 8.76
N ARG A 18 5.45 24.34 7.95
CA ARG A 18 4.12 24.86 8.28
C ARG A 18 3.72 24.24 9.61
N ILE A 19 3.66 25.06 10.65
CA ILE A 19 3.21 24.64 11.98
C ILE A 19 1.69 24.81 11.95
N HIS A 20 0.99 23.69 12.02
CA HIS A 20 -0.47 23.70 12.15
C HIS A 20 -0.83 23.90 13.62
N SER A 21 -1.82 24.77 13.90
CA SER A 21 -2.37 24.95 15.23
C SER A 21 -3.03 23.66 15.73
N ASP A 22 -3.07 23.48 17.04
CA ASP A 22 -3.62 22.25 17.64
C ASP A 22 -5.14 22.13 17.40
N GLU A 23 -5.85 23.25 17.30
CA GLU A 23 -7.27 23.30 16.91
C GLU A 23 -7.50 22.74 15.50
N PHE A 24 -6.65 23.12 14.54
CA PHE A 24 -6.75 22.63 13.17
C PHE A 24 -6.46 21.12 13.08
N LYS A 25 -5.48 20.64 13.85
CA LYS A 25 -5.21 19.19 13.96
C LYS A 25 -6.41 18.45 14.52
N ALA A 26 -7.03 18.99 15.58
CA ALA A 26 -8.21 18.38 16.21
C ALA A 26 -9.40 18.30 15.24
N GLN A 27 -9.62 19.35 14.44
CA GLN A 27 -10.66 19.37 13.41
C GLN A 27 -10.44 18.30 12.33
N VAL A 28 -9.21 18.18 11.81
CA VAL A 28 -8.85 17.16 10.81
C VAL A 28 -9.02 15.75 11.38
N VAL A 29 -8.61 15.52 12.63
CA VAL A 29 -8.78 14.22 13.28
C VAL A 29 -10.26 13.91 13.51
N ALA A 30 -11.05 14.88 13.95
CA ALA A 30 -12.50 14.71 14.14
C ALA A 30 -13.22 14.38 12.83
N ALA A 31 -12.85 15.03 11.73
CA ALA A 31 -13.37 14.73 10.40
C ALA A 31 -13.00 13.32 9.90
N CYS A 32 -11.90 12.73 10.37
CA CYS A 32 -11.50 11.35 10.06
C CYS A 32 -12.17 10.27 10.94
N LYS A 33 -12.87 10.63 12.03
CA LYS A 33 -13.46 9.67 12.97
C LYS A 33 -14.69 8.89 12.47
N PRO A 34 -15.59 9.44 11.63
CA PRO A 34 -16.77 8.70 11.17
C PRO A 34 -16.37 7.48 10.32
N ALA A 35 -17.06 6.36 10.53
CA ALA A 35 -16.83 5.13 9.78
C ALA A 35 -17.09 5.35 8.27
N GLY A 36 -16.14 4.92 7.43
CA GLY A 36 -16.24 5.03 5.98
C GLY A 36 -15.61 6.29 5.37
N VAL A 37 -15.03 7.20 6.18
CA VAL A 37 -14.35 8.40 5.66
C VAL A 37 -12.89 8.09 5.33
N SER A 38 -12.48 8.40 4.10
CA SER A 38 -11.07 8.27 3.69
C SER A 38 -10.23 9.43 4.25
N ILE A 39 -9.18 9.09 5.00
CA ILE A 39 -8.20 10.05 5.54
C ILE A 39 -7.58 10.90 4.41
N ALA A 40 -7.38 10.30 3.22
CA ALA A 40 -6.85 11.03 2.07
C ALA A 40 -7.85 12.07 1.55
N ALA A 41 -9.15 11.76 1.53
CA ALA A 41 -10.19 12.70 1.12
C ALA A 41 -10.28 13.89 2.09
N VAL A 42 -10.23 13.63 3.40
CA VAL A 42 -10.19 14.69 4.43
C VAL A 42 -8.93 15.55 4.28
N ALA A 43 -7.76 14.92 4.07
CA ALA A 43 -6.52 15.64 3.87
C ALA A 43 -6.57 16.57 2.63
N MET A 44 -7.16 16.12 1.52
CA MET A 44 -7.35 16.93 0.32
C MET A 44 -8.30 18.10 0.57
N ALA A 45 -9.43 17.87 1.25
CA ALA A 45 -10.38 18.93 1.59
C ALA A 45 -9.76 20.03 2.47
N HIS A 46 -8.79 19.68 3.32
CA HIS A 46 -8.07 20.61 4.18
C HIS A 46 -6.72 21.09 3.60
N GLY A 47 -6.38 20.70 2.36
CA GLY A 47 -5.14 21.13 1.69
C GLY A 47 -3.85 20.66 2.36
N ILE A 48 -3.89 19.51 3.05
CA ILE A 48 -2.76 18.92 3.78
C ILE A 48 -2.35 17.56 3.22
N ASN A 49 -1.14 17.12 3.58
CA ASN A 49 -0.63 15.81 3.16
C ASN A 49 -1.36 14.68 3.92
N ALA A 50 -1.85 13.67 3.21
CA ALA A 50 -2.53 12.50 3.80
C ALA A 50 -1.67 11.75 4.84
N ASN A 51 -0.34 11.74 4.69
CA ASN A 51 0.57 11.14 5.67
C ASN A 51 0.60 11.95 6.97
N LEU A 52 0.46 13.28 6.90
CA LEU A 52 0.40 14.14 8.08
C LEU A 52 -0.92 13.94 8.82
N ALA A 53 -2.04 13.88 8.10
CA ALA A 53 -3.35 13.58 8.66
C ALA A 53 -3.37 12.21 9.36
N ARG A 54 -2.83 11.16 8.71
CA ARG A 54 -2.70 9.81 9.31
C ARG A 54 -1.89 9.84 10.61
N ARG A 55 -0.76 10.57 10.65
CA ARG A 55 0.04 10.71 11.87
C ARG A 55 -0.72 11.39 13.01
N TRP A 56 -1.56 12.38 12.71
CA TRP A 56 -2.38 13.04 13.73
C TRP A 56 -3.50 12.16 14.24
N VAL A 57 -4.14 11.37 13.37
CA VAL A 57 -5.17 10.39 13.77
C VAL A 57 -4.56 9.35 14.71
N VAL A 58 -3.42 8.76 14.35
CA VAL A 58 -2.70 7.78 15.20
C VAL A 58 -2.29 8.39 16.55
N ALA A 59 -1.77 9.62 16.55
CA ALA A 59 -1.40 10.31 17.79
C ALA A 59 -2.62 10.59 18.68
N ALA A 60 -3.77 10.92 18.09
CA ALA A 60 -5.01 11.13 18.82
C ALA A 60 -5.60 9.81 19.37
N GLU A 61 -5.55 8.72 18.60
CA GLU A 61 -5.94 7.38 19.06
C GLU A 61 -5.07 6.89 20.21
N GLN A 62 -3.76 7.13 20.16
CA GLN A 62 -2.85 6.83 21.28
C GLN A 62 -3.16 7.68 22.51
N ARG A 63 -3.51 8.97 22.33
CA ARG A 63 -3.95 9.85 23.43
C ARG A 63 -5.27 9.39 24.04
N SER A 64 -6.23 8.99 23.21
CA SER A 64 -7.53 8.47 23.63
C SER A 64 -7.42 7.08 24.25
N GLY A 65 -6.53 6.22 23.75
CA GLY A 65 -6.20 4.92 24.33
C GLY A 65 -5.52 5.04 25.70
N ALA A 66 -4.64 6.02 25.87
CA ALA A 66 -4.06 6.34 27.18
C ALA A 66 -5.09 6.93 28.17
N GLN A 67 -6.11 7.64 27.68
CA GLN A 67 -7.22 8.16 28.50
C GLN A 67 -8.27 7.09 28.83
N SER A 68 -8.51 6.11 27.95
CA SER A 68 -9.31 4.92 28.26
C SER A 68 -8.59 3.92 29.17
N ALA A 69 -7.26 3.88 29.15
CA ALA A 69 -6.46 3.04 30.05
C ALA A 69 -6.56 3.47 31.54
N ALA A 70 -7.02 4.69 31.83
CA ALA A 70 -7.25 5.14 33.20
C ALA A 70 -8.56 4.63 33.82
N VAL A 71 -9.48 4.05 33.02
CA VAL A 71 -10.76 3.49 33.53
C VAL A 71 -10.85 1.97 33.35
N THR A 72 -9.98 1.36 32.56
CA THR A 72 -9.91 -0.09 32.51
C THR A 72 -8.45 -0.51 32.34
N SER A 73 -7.81 -0.83 33.47
CA SER A 73 -6.69 -1.77 33.49
C SER A 73 -7.22 -3.15 33.08
N GLY A 74 -7.55 -3.31 31.81
CA GLY A 74 -7.67 -4.59 31.16
C GLY A 74 -6.42 -4.71 30.32
N VAL A 75 -5.49 -5.58 30.73
CA VAL A 75 -4.40 -6.04 29.87
C VAL A 75 -5.07 -6.52 28.59
N ALA A 76 -4.99 -5.71 27.52
CA ALA A 76 -5.33 -6.18 26.19
C ALA A 76 -4.24 -7.19 25.84
N SER A 77 -4.46 -8.43 26.28
CA SER A 77 -3.68 -9.57 25.87
C SER A 77 -3.87 -9.67 24.36
N THR A 78 -2.85 -9.25 23.63
CA THR A 78 -2.70 -9.56 22.21
C THR A 78 -2.68 -11.07 22.12
N SER A 79 -3.85 -11.67 21.88
CA SER A 79 -4.00 -13.11 21.75
C SER A 79 -3.68 -13.48 20.31
N PHE A 80 -2.73 -14.38 20.15
CA PHE A 80 -2.44 -14.96 18.85
C PHE A 80 -3.56 -15.94 18.52
N VAL A 81 -4.36 -15.61 17.52
CA VAL A 81 -5.35 -16.53 16.96
C VAL A 81 -4.63 -17.38 15.91
N PRO A 82 -4.53 -18.71 16.09
CA PRO A 82 -3.97 -19.58 15.07
C PRO A 82 -4.91 -19.58 13.87
N LEU A 83 -4.48 -18.94 12.79
CA LEU A 83 -5.16 -18.98 11.50
C LEU A 83 -4.64 -20.19 10.73
N THR A 84 -5.49 -21.21 10.59
CA THR A 84 -5.21 -22.34 9.70
C THR A 84 -5.37 -21.85 8.26
N LEU A 85 -4.27 -21.48 7.61
CA LEU A 85 -4.27 -21.26 6.17
C LEU A 85 -4.47 -22.62 5.48
N ALA A 86 -5.51 -22.71 4.64
CA ALA A 86 -5.67 -23.85 3.75
C ALA A 86 -4.35 -24.01 2.96
N PRO A 87 -3.83 -25.25 2.80
CA PRO A 87 -2.64 -25.46 1.99
C PRO A 87 -2.95 -24.90 0.60
N SER A 88 -2.21 -23.85 0.23
CA SER A 88 -2.20 -23.37 -1.14
C SER A 88 -1.62 -24.51 -1.96
N VAL A 89 -2.49 -25.31 -2.57
CA VAL A 89 -2.08 -26.35 -3.50
C VAL A 89 -1.35 -25.60 -4.60
N LEU A 90 -0.02 -25.70 -4.62
CA LEU A 90 0.79 -25.12 -5.67
C LEU A 90 0.22 -25.71 -6.97
N ALA A 91 -0.42 -24.89 -7.79
CA ALA A 91 -0.96 -25.36 -9.06
C ALA A 91 0.18 -26.08 -9.79
N PRO A 92 -0.08 -27.25 -10.40
CA PRO A 92 0.96 -27.95 -11.13
C PRO A 92 1.58 -26.98 -12.13
N ALA A 93 2.85 -26.66 -11.91
CA ALA A 93 3.58 -25.80 -12.82
C ALA A 93 3.86 -26.63 -14.07
N ASP A 94 3.49 -26.09 -15.22
CA ASP A 94 3.78 -26.69 -16.52
C ASP A 94 4.94 -25.95 -17.19
N ILE A 95 5.86 -26.70 -17.77
CA ILE A 95 6.87 -26.22 -18.70
C ILE A 95 6.19 -26.02 -20.05
N ARG A 96 6.26 -24.80 -20.58
CA ARG A 96 5.71 -24.47 -21.90
C ARG A 96 6.85 -24.14 -22.86
N ILE A 97 6.88 -24.84 -23.98
CA ILE A 97 7.92 -24.68 -25.01
C ILE A 97 7.22 -24.36 -26.32
N GLU A 98 7.62 -23.26 -26.95
CA GLU A 98 7.24 -22.92 -28.32
C GLU A 98 8.45 -23.12 -29.24
N LEU A 99 8.27 -23.95 -30.26
CA LEU A 99 9.29 -24.23 -31.27
C LEU A 99 8.83 -23.68 -32.61
N ARG A 100 9.70 -22.93 -33.28
CA ARG A 100 9.41 -22.35 -34.60
C ARG A 100 10.39 -22.92 -35.63
N ARG A 101 9.87 -23.58 -36.67
CA ARG A 101 10.65 -24.10 -37.80
C ARG A 101 10.04 -23.58 -39.10
N GLY A 102 10.61 -22.50 -39.63
CA GLY A 102 10.05 -21.78 -40.78
C GLY A 102 8.67 -21.23 -40.45
N ALA A 103 7.66 -21.65 -41.22
CA ALA A 103 6.25 -21.27 -41.00
C ALA A 103 5.53 -22.12 -39.93
N THR A 104 6.14 -23.23 -39.48
CA THR A 104 5.50 -24.15 -38.53
C THR A 104 5.82 -23.73 -37.09
N ILE A 105 4.79 -23.65 -36.25
CA ILE A 105 4.90 -23.41 -34.81
C ILE A 105 4.38 -24.65 -34.08
N ILE A 106 5.16 -25.17 -33.14
CA ILE A 106 4.80 -26.30 -32.29
C ILE A 106 4.77 -25.81 -30.84
N ASN A 107 3.61 -25.97 -30.18
CA ASN A 107 3.45 -25.67 -28.77
C ASN A 107 3.40 -26.96 -27.96
N VAL A 108 4.24 -27.04 -26.93
CA VAL A 108 4.31 -28.19 -26.03
C VAL A 108 4.08 -27.72 -24.60
N SER A 109 3.20 -28.42 -23.89
CA SER A 109 2.97 -28.25 -22.45
C SER A 109 3.36 -29.55 -21.77
N TRP A 110 4.28 -29.46 -20.80
CA TRP A 110 4.82 -30.61 -20.08
C TRP A 110 4.69 -30.38 -18.57
N PRO A 111 4.27 -31.35 -17.76
CA PRO A 111 4.28 -31.20 -16.30
C PRO A 111 5.70 -30.97 -15.75
N CYS A 112 5.90 -30.03 -14.81
CA CYS A 112 7.22 -29.84 -14.19
C CYS A 112 7.77 -31.12 -13.53
N ALA A 113 6.92 -32.06 -13.12
CA ALA A 113 7.33 -33.35 -12.59
C ALA A 113 8.14 -34.20 -13.59
N GLY A 114 7.92 -34.01 -14.90
CA GLY A 114 8.61 -34.72 -16.00
C GLY A 114 9.73 -33.91 -16.66
N ALA A 115 10.34 -32.95 -15.95
CA ALA A 115 11.33 -32.04 -16.53
C ALA A 115 12.53 -32.75 -17.19
N SER A 116 12.95 -33.90 -16.67
CA SER A 116 14.04 -34.71 -17.24
C SER A 116 13.69 -35.30 -18.61
N GLU A 117 12.48 -35.82 -18.76
CA GLU A 117 11.96 -36.37 -20.01
C GLU A 117 11.79 -35.26 -21.04
N CYS A 118 11.26 -34.10 -20.62
CA CYS A 118 11.16 -32.90 -21.43
C CYS A 118 12.53 -32.46 -21.97
N ALA A 119 13.57 -32.50 -21.14
CA ALA A 119 14.93 -32.16 -21.54
C ALA A 119 15.52 -33.16 -22.55
N THR A 120 15.23 -34.45 -22.39
CA THR A 120 15.65 -35.49 -23.35
C THR A 120 14.97 -35.30 -24.71
N TRP A 121 13.65 -35.14 -24.72
CA TRP A 121 12.89 -34.86 -25.93
C TRP A 121 13.38 -33.60 -26.66
N LEU A 122 13.64 -32.52 -25.91
CA LEU A 122 14.14 -31.27 -26.50
C LEU A 122 15.53 -31.45 -27.14
N ARG A 123 16.43 -32.24 -26.52
CA ARG A 123 17.76 -32.52 -27.11
C ARG A 123 17.68 -33.35 -28.38
N GLU A 124 16.76 -34.31 -28.46
CA GLU A 124 16.54 -35.09 -29.67
C GLU A 124 15.98 -34.22 -30.80
N LEU A 125 15.08 -33.30 -30.47
CA LEU A 125 14.46 -32.40 -31.46
C LEU A 125 15.41 -31.34 -32.00
N LEU A 126 16.46 -30.98 -31.24
CA LEU A 126 17.48 -30.01 -31.65
C LEU A 126 18.70 -30.64 -32.36
N ARG A 127 18.75 -31.97 -32.53
CA ARG A 127 19.73 -32.63 -33.39
C ARG A 127 19.32 -32.54 -34.86
#